data_AF-A0A1L8I6W2-F1
#
_entry.id   AF-A0A1L8I6W2-F1
#
_cell.length_a   1.000
_cell.length_b   1.000
_cell.length_c   1.000
_cell.angle_alpha   90.00
_cell.angle_beta   90.00
_cell.angle_gamma   90.00
#
_symmetry.space_group_name_H-M   'P 1'
#
loop_
_entity.id
_entity.type
_entity.pdbx_description
1 polymer ?
#
loop_
_entity_poly.entity_id
_entity_poly.type
_entity_poly.pdbx_seq_one_letter_code
_entity_poly.pdbx_strand_id
1 'polypeptide(L)'
;MTKAATLILNDENEATLQNVKTHLEHYIQMTQKTGEQLDWDYAAAAFPYTIEDDPQQRGRWMVLKGKNPNYRKLIISVGKNDQNQPIVQIILPAGATHGDIAKGNELTRYLGKRLKAETRLFNGRTMYFNA
;
A
#
# COMPACT_ATOMS: atom_id res chain seq x y z
N MET A 1 17.99 5.99 -2.88
CA MET A 1 17.68 4.85 -3.76
C MET A 1 16.20 4.52 -3.65
N THR A 2 15.54 4.21 -4.78
CA THR A 2 14.16 3.71 -4.81
C THR A 2 14.11 2.30 -4.23
N LYS A 3 13.07 1.98 -3.45
CA LYS A 3 12.84 0.63 -2.90
C LYS A 3 11.41 0.18 -3.18
N ALA A 4 11.20 -1.12 -3.33
CA ALA A 4 9.87 -1.69 -3.49
C ALA A 4 9.66 -2.83 -2.49
N ALA A 5 8.47 -2.86 -1.90
CA ALA A 5 7.92 -4.02 -1.23
C ALA A 5 6.95 -4.68 -2.21
N THR A 6 6.97 -6.01 -2.30
CA THR A 6 6.21 -6.76 -3.30
C THR A 6 5.30 -7.76 -2.61
N LEU A 7 4.05 -7.82 -3.04
CA LEU A 7 3.07 -8.84 -2.67
C LEU A 7 2.88 -9.73 -3.89
N ILE A 8 3.07 -11.03 -3.73
CA ILE A 8 2.84 -12.05 -4.74
C ILE A 8 1.55 -12.76 -4.36
N LEU A 9 0.55 -12.65 -5.23
CA LEU A 9 -0.79 -13.18 -5.00
C LEU A 9 -0.86 -14.60 -5.56
N ASN A 10 -1.80 -15.39 -5.06
CA ASN A 10 -2.19 -16.64 -5.69
C ASN A 10 -3.00 -16.37 -6.96
N ASP A 11 -3.04 -17.34 -7.88
CA ASP A 11 -3.68 -17.18 -9.20
C ASP A 11 -5.20 -16.94 -9.14
N GLU A 12 -5.82 -17.22 -7.99
CA GLU A 12 -7.25 -16.99 -7.75
C GLU A 12 -7.60 -15.52 -7.46
N ASN A 13 -6.61 -14.69 -7.10
CA ASN A 13 -6.84 -13.28 -6.77
C ASN A 13 -6.36 -12.35 -7.88
N GLU A 14 -7.27 -11.54 -8.41
CA GLU A 14 -6.93 -10.55 -9.42
C GLU A 14 -6.23 -9.34 -8.77
N ALA A 15 -4.98 -9.08 -9.17
CA ALA A 15 -4.24 -7.89 -8.78
C ALA A 15 -4.73 -6.67 -9.59
N THR A 16 -5.92 -6.16 -9.27
CA THR A 16 -6.42 -4.90 -9.86
C THR A 16 -6.20 -3.73 -8.92
N LEU A 17 -5.94 -2.53 -9.46
CA LEU A 17 -5.89 -1.33 -8.63
C LEU A 17 -7.21 -1.10 -7.88
N GLN A 18 -8.34 -1.44 -8.49
CA GLN A 18 -9.63 -1.27 -7.83
C GLN A 18 -9.72 -2.11 -6.56
N ASN A 19 -9.27 -3.37 -6.60
CA ASN A 19 -9.23 -4.23 -5.42
C ASN A 19 -8.31 -3.67 -4.32
N VAL A 20 -7.11 -3.22 -4.71
CA VAL A 20 -6.17 -2.59 -3.77
C VAL A 20 -6.77 -1.31 -3.16
N LYS A 21 -7.42 -0.48 -3.97
CA LYS A 21 -8.09 0.76 -3.54
C LYS A 21 -9.20 0.47 -2.53
N THR A 22 -10.06 -0.50 -2.79
CA THR A 22 -11.12 -0.92 -1.86
C THR A 22 -10.53 -1.33 -0.50
N HIS A 23 -9.43 -2.08 -0.49
CA HIS A 23 -8.76 -2.43 0.77
C HIS A 23 -8.15 -1.21 1.48
N LEU A 24 -7.58 -0.25 0.76
CA LEU A 24 -7.08 0.99 1.35
C LEU A 24 -8.23 1.84 1.93
N GLU A 25 -9.36 1.93 1.23
CA GLU A 25 -10.56 2.62 1.72
C GLU A 25 -11.10 1.97 3.00
N HIS A 26 -11.15 0.62 3.05
CA HIS A 26 -11.49 -0.10 4.26
C HIS A 26 -10.48 0.13 5.40
N TYR A 27 -9.18 0.18 5.10
CA TYR A 27 -8.16 0.55 6.09
C TYR A 27 -8.44 1.95 6.66
N ILE A 28 -8.67 2.95 5.79
CA ILE A 28 -8.97 4.32 6.19
C ILE A 28 -10.19 4.36 7.10
N GLN A 29 -11.30 3.71 6.69
CA GLN A 29 -12.54 3.67 7.47
C GLN A 29 -12.33 3.02 8.86
N MET A 30 -11.59 1.91 8.94
CA MET A 30 -11.30 1.27 10.22
C MET A 30 -10.48 2.20 11.12
N THR A 31 -9.46 2.86 10.58
CA THR A 31 -8.62 3.78 11.36
C THR A 31 -9.36 5.05 11.79
N GLN A 32 -10.31 5.53 10.99
CA GLN A 32 -11.18 6.66 11.34
C GLN A 32 -12.13 6.30 12.48
N LYS A 33 -12.80 5.14 12.42
CA LYS A 33 -13.69 4.69 13.51
C LYS A 33 -12.96 4.51 14.84
N THR A 34 -11.69 4.09 14.80
CA THR A 34 -10.84 4.03 16.00
C THR A 34 -10.42 5.43 16.48
N GLY A 35 -10.22 6.39 15.57
CA GLY A 35 -9.89 7.77 15.87
C GLY A 35 -11.07 8.61 16.40
N GLU A 36 -12.30 8.36 15.94
CA GLU A 36 -13.51 9.03 16.46
C GLU A 36 -13.75 8.74 17.95
N GLN A 37 -13.23 7.62 18.45
CA GLN A 37 -13.24 7.29 19.88
C GLN A 37 -12.11 7.99 20.67
N LEU A 38 -11.13 8.61 19.99
CA LEU A 38 -9.85 9.05 20.55
C LEU A 38 -9.37 10.45 20.07
N ASP A 39 -10.24 11.26 19.43
CA ASP A 39 -10.00 12.61 18.87
C ASP A 39 -9.60 12.67 17.38
N TRP A 40 -10.07 13.70 16.67
CA TRP A 40 -10.06 13.83 15.18
C TRP A 40 -8.65 13.88 14.58
N ASP A 41 -7.67 14.41 15.33
CA ASP A 41 -6.26 14.45 14.93
C ASP A 41 -5.65 13.05 14.75
N TYR A 42 -6.18 12.04 15.43
CA TYR A 42 -5.69 10.66 15.35
C TYR A 42 -6.03 10.02 13.99
N ALA A 43 -7.20 10.33 13.43
CA ALA A 43 -7.63 9.82 12.13
C ALA A 43 -6.78 10.39 10.97
N ALA A 44 -6.40 11.67 11.04
CA ALA A 44 -5.51 12.30 10.07
C ALA A 44 -4.08 11.75 10.16
N ALA A 45 -3.62 11.36 11.35
CA ALA A 45 -2.33 10.72 11.58
C ALA A 45 -2.28 9.26 11.09
N ALA A 46 -3.39 8.53 11.17
CA ALA A 46 -3.44 7.11 10.83
C ALA A 46 -3.27 6.86 9.32
N PHE A 47 -3.87 7.69 8.46
CA PHE A 47 -3.66 7.64 7.00
C PHE A 47 -3.26 9.03 6.44
N PRO A 48 -1.96 9.37 6.47
CA PRO A 48 -1.45 10.70 6.16
C PRO A 48 -1.28 10.96 4.66
N TYR A 49 -2.05 10.29 3.81
CA TYR A 49 -2.00 10.41 2.35
C TYR A 49 -3.37 10.70 1.74
N THR A 50 -3.38 11.35 0.56
CA THR A 50 -4.50 11.31 -0.39
C THR A 50 -4.21 10.26 -1.46
N ILE A 51 -5.25 9.57 -1.93
CA ILE A 51 -5.15 8.63 -3.05
C ILE A 51 -5.40 9.42 -4.34
N GLU A 52 -4.38 9.54 -5.19
CA GLU A 52 -4.45 10.16 -6.51
C GLU A 52 -4.34 9.06 -7.57
N ASP A 53 -5.42 8.81 -8.29
CA ASP A 53 -5.40 7.97 -9.50
C ASP A 53 -4.98 8.82 -10.69
N ASP A 54 -4.19 8.25 -11.60
CA ASP A 54 -3.91 8.88 -12.90
C ASP A 54 -4.87 8.30 -13.95
N PRO A 55 -5.92 9.04 -14.36
CA PRO A 55 -6.88 8.57 -15.35
C PRO A 55 -6.24 8.31 -16.72
N GLN A 56 -5.05 8.83 -17.00
CA GLN A 56 -4.34 8.61 -18.26
C GLN A 56 -3.51 7.31 -18.26
N GLN A 57 -3.23 6.71 -17.10
CA GLN A 57 -2.32 5.55 -17.01
C GLN A 57 -2.99 4.18 -16.88
N ARG A 58 -4.22 4.07 -17.38
CA ARG A 58 -4.95 2.80 -17.62
C ARG A 58 -5.00 1.87 -16.40
N GLY A 59 -5.09 2.42 -15.20
CA GLY A 59 -5.31 1.64 -13.98
C GLY A 59 -4.17 0.69 -13.58
N ARG A 60 -2.91 1.03 -13.90
CA ARG A 60 -1.73 0.21 -13.52
C ARG A 60 -0.99 0.68 -12.28
N TRP A 61 -1.09 1.96 -11.94
CA TRP A 61 -0.56 2.49 -10.69
C TRP A 61 -1.42 3.65 -10.16
N MET A 62 -1.28 3.93 -8.88
CA MET A 62 -1.85 5.08 -8.16
C MET A 62 -0.78 5.69 -7.24
N VAL A 63 -0.97 6.94 -6.85
CA VAL A 63 -0.08 7.66 -5.93
C VAL A 63 -0.77 7.85 -4.60
N LEU A 64 -0.07 7.52 -3.51
CA LEU A 64 -0.41 8.00 -2.19
C LEU A 64 0.40 9.26 -1.93
N LYS A 65 -0.20 10.44 -2.06
CA LYS A 65 0.49 11.73 -1.88
C LYS A 65 0.38 12.19 -0.44
N GLY A 66 1.51 12.51 0.18
CA GLY A 66 1.53 12.89 1.60
C GLY A 66 0.83 14.22 1.86
N LYS A 67 0.11 14.30 2.98
CA LYS A 67 -0.65 15.48 3.42
C LYS A 67 0.17 16.47 4.25
N ASN A 68 1.38 16.09 4.68
CA ASN A 68 2.25 16.91 5.54
C ASN A 68 3.74 16.57 5.31
N PRO A 69 4.69 17.39 5.80
CA PRO A 69 6.12 17.21 5.51
C PRO A 69 6.74 15.88 5.97
N ASN A 70 6.12 15.17 6.92
CA ASN A 70 6.61 13.88 7.41
C ASN A 70 6.31 12.73 6.44
N TYR A 71 5.48 12.95 5.43
CA TYR A 71 5.10 11.96 4.43
C TYR A 71 5.19 12.59 3.05
N ARG A 72 5.97 12.01 2.14
CA ARG A 72 6.16 12.59 0.82
C ARG A 72 5.22 11.93 -0.19
N LYS A 73 5.47 10.65 -0.48
CA LYS A 73 4.61 9.84 -1.34
C LYS A 73 4.98 8.37 -1.33
N LEU A 74 4.00 7.53 -1.61
CA LEU A 74 4.17 6.14 -2.04
C LEU A 74 3.56 5.97 -3.43
N ILE A 75 4.08 5.02 -4.20
CA ILE A 75 3.46 4.60 -5.46
C ILE A 75 3.00 3.16 -5.27
N ILE A 76 1.76 2.87 -5.67
CA ILE A 76 1.24 1.50 -5.70
C ILE A 76 1.03 1.11 -7.14
N SER A 77 1.59 -0.02 -7.55
CA SER A 77 1.39 -0.57 -8.89
C SER A 77 0.91 -2.01 -8.82
N VAL A 78 0.19 -2.42 -9.87
CA VAL A 78 -0.25 -3.80 -10.07
C VAL A 78 0.28 -4.33 -11.39
N GLY A 79 0.52 -5.63 -11.46
CA GLY A 79 1.04 -6.26 -12.67
C GLY A 79 1.28 -7.75 -12.47
N LYS A 80 2.24 -8.28 -13.22
CA LYS A 80 2.70 -9.67 -13.09
C LYS A 80 4.22 -9.72 -12.96
N ASN A 81 4.73 -10.71 -12.23
CA ASN A 81 6.16 -11.00 -12.18
C ASN A 81 6.61 -11.83 -13.40
N ASP A 82 7.90 -12.18 -13.46
CA ASP A 82 8.50 -12.98 -14.55
C ASP A 82 7.92 -14.41 -14.64
N GLN A 83 7.31 -14.89 -13.56
CA GLN A 83 6.61 -16.19 -13.48
C GLN A 83 5.12 -16.05 -13.84
N ASN A 84 4.70 -14.91 -14.38
CA ASN A 84 3.32 -14.59 -14.75
C ASN A 84 2.34 -14.59 -13.56
N GLN A 85 2.83 -14.52 -12.31
CA GLN A 85 2.00 -14.43 -11.11
C GLN A 85 1.56 -12.99 -10.87
N PRO A 86 0.32 -12.75 -10.41
CA PRO A 86 -0.15 -11.40 -10.10
C PRO A 86 0.64 -10.79 -8.93
N ILE A 87 1.05 -9.53 -9.07
CA ILE A 87 1.77 -8.79 -8.03
C ILE A 87 1.18 -7.43 -7.75
N VAL A 88 1.29 -7.02 -6.48
CA VAL A 88 1.10 -5.62 -6.05
C VAL A 88 2.44 -5.13 -5.51
N GLN A 89 2.88 -3.95 -5.95
CA GLN A 89 4.10 -3.34 -5.44
C GLN A 89 3.76 -2.03 -4.74
N ILE A 90 4.37 -1.84 -3.56
CA ILE A 90 4.42 -0.55 -2.88
C ILE A 90 5.84 -0.04 -3.06
N ILE A 91 5.98 1.14 -3.66
CA ILE A 91 7.26 1.71 -4.05
C ILE A 91 7.50 2.97 -3.21
N LEU A 92 8.70 3.06 -2.64
CA LEU A 92 9.29 4.24 -2.01
C LEU A 92 10.15 4.95 -3.06
N PRO A 93 9.71 6.10 -3.60
CA PRO A 93 10.53 6.88 -4.52
C PRO A 93 11.78 7.45 -3.85
N ALA A 94 12.72 7.96 -4.64
CA ALA A 94 13.87 8.66 -4.10
C ALA A 94 13.44 9.84 -3.20
N GLY A 95 14.03 9.92 -2.01
CA GLY A 95 13.69 10.94 -1.02
C GLY A 95 12.40 10.67 -0.25
N ALA A 96 11.94 9.42 -0.18
CA ALA A 96 10.93 8.98 0.78
C ALA A 96 11.41 9.22 2.22
N THR A 97 10.50 9.65 3.09
CA THR A 97 10.78 9.99 4.48
C THR A 97 10.82 8.74 5.37
N HIS A 98 11.22 8.91 6.63
CA HIS A 98 11.08 7.84 7.64
C HIS A 98 9.61 7.42 7.82
N GLY A 99 8.68 8.40 7.78
CA GLY A 99 7.24 8.17 7.81
C GLY A 99 6.76 7.33 6.63
N ASP A 100 7.23 7.63 5.42
CA ASP A 100 6.90 6.86 4.21
C ASP A 100 7.35 5.40 4.35
N ILE A 101 8.56 5.16 4.86
CA ILE A 101 9.10 3.81 5.07
C ILE A 101 8.26 3.05 6.11
N ALA A 102 7.92 3.68 7.23
CA ALA A 102 7.13 3.07 8.28
C ALA A 102 5.72 2.71 7.79
N LYS A 103 5.01 3.67 7.18
CA LYS A 103 3.66 3.47 6.65
C LYS A 103 3.64 2.52 5.45
N GLY A 104 4.64 2.56 4.57
CA GLY A 104 4.77 1.60 3.49
C GLY A 104 4.87 0.15 4.01
N ASN A 105 5.68 -0.10 5.04
CA ASN A 105 5.77 -1.44 5.66
C ASN A 105 4.47 -1.86 6.33
N GLU A 106 3.76 -0.92 6.96
CA GLU A 106 2.45 -1.16 7.55
C GLU A 106 1.43 -1.58 6.48
N LEU A 107 1.32 -0.80 5.40
CA LEU A 107 0.42 -1.08 4.28
C LEU A 107 0.78 -2.40 3.58
N THR A 108 2.07 -2.72 3.41
CA THR A 108 2.50 -4.02 2.85
C THR A 108 1.94 -5.18 3.68
N ARG A 109 2.06 -5.12 5.02
CA ARG A 109 1.55 -6.19 5.88
C ARG A 109 0.03 -6.24 5.91
N TYR A 110 -0.62 -5.08 5.93
CA TYR A 110 -2.08 -4.99 5.89
C TYR A 110 -2.64 -5.63 4.60
N LEU A 111 -2.13 -5.20 3.45
CA LEU A 111 -2.54 -5.73 2.14
C LEU A 111 -2.14 -7.20 2.02
N GLY A 112 -0.98 -7.60 2.53
CA GLY A 112 -0.55 -9.00 2.57
C GLY A 112 -1.58 -9.91 3.22
N LYS A 113 -2.10 -9.52 4.38
CA LYS A 113 -3.16 -10.26 5.10
C LYS A 113 -4.48 -10.26 4.32
N ARG A 114 -4.87 -9.15 3.72
CA ARG A 114 -6.15 -9.02 3.01
C ARG A 114 -6.18 -9.79 1.69
N LEU A 115 -5.06 -9.78 0.97
CA LEU A 115 -4.89 -10.43 -0.33
C LEU A 115 -4.33 -11.85 -0.22
N LYS A 116 -4.13 -12.37 1.01
CA LYS A 116 -3.53 -13.69 1.28
C LYS A 116 -2.22 -13.91 0.52
N ALA A 117 -1.36 -12.90 0.50
CA ALA A 117 -0.17 -12.86 -0.35
C ALA A 117 1.10 -13.34 0.37
N GLU A 118 2.06 -13.85 -0.40
CA GLU A 118 3.47 -13.79 0.01
C GLU A 118 3.92 -12.34 -0.08
N THR A 119 4.56 -11.82 0.95
CA THR A 119 5.00 -10.42 0.99
C THR A 119 6.49 -10.30 1.25
N ARG A 120 7.19 -9.59 0.38
CA ARG A 120 8.59 -9.21 0.53
C ARG A 120 8.66 -7.73 0.92
N LEU A 121 9.14 -7.46 2.13
CA LEU A 121 9.26 -6.11 2.70
C LEU A 121 10.43 -5.34 2.05
N PHE A 122 10.50 -4.02 2.30
CA PHE A 122 11.57 -3.16 1.75
C PHE A 122 13.00 -3.55 2.15
N ASN A 123 13.15 -4.32 3.23
CA ASN A 123 14.43 -4.83 3.70
C ASN A 123 14.72 -6.26 3.19
N GLY A 124 13.87 -6.81 2.32
CA GLY A 124 14.02 -8.14 1.76
C GLY A 124 13.42 -9.28 2.60
N ARG A 125 12.96 -9.02 3.83
CA ARG A 125 12.30 -10.05 4.65
C ARG A 125 11.00 -10.50 3.99
N THR A 126 10.80 -11.81 3.89
CA THR A 126 9.55 -12.42 3.41
C THR A 126 8.61 -12.76 4.58
N MET A 127 7.31 -12.55 4.39
CA MET A 127 6.23 -13.00 5.27
C MET A 127 5.13 -13.64 4.42
N TYR A 128 4.56 -14.75 4.91
CA TYR A 128 3.53 -15.51 4.23
C TYR A 128 2.18 -15.29 4.92
N PHE A 129 1.17 -14.86 4.16
CA PHE A 129 -0.21 -14.69 4.64
C PHE A 129 -1.22 -15.54 3.83
N ASN A 130 -0.71 -16.48 3.04
CA ASN A 130 -1.45 -17.38 2.14
C ASN A 130 -1.94 -18.67 2.82
N ALA A 131 -2.01 -18.69 4.16
CA ALA A 131 -2.52 -19.82 4.94
C ALA A 131 -4.05 -19.82 5.04
#